data_AF-A0A7Y8F3T5-F1
#
_entry.id   AF-A0A7Y8F3T5-F1
#
_cell.length_a   1.000
_cell.length_b   1.000
_cell.length_c   1.000
_cell.angle_alpha   90.00
_cell.angle_beta   90.00
_cell.angle_gamma   90.00
#
_symmetry.space_group_name_H-M   'P 1'
#
loop_
_entity.id
_entity.type
_entity.pdbx_description
1 polymer ?
#
loop_
_entity_poly.entity_id
_entity_poly.type
_entity_poly.pdbx_seq_one_letter_code
_entity_poly.pdbx_strand_id
1 'polypeptide(L)'
;MSNPPQIIRPPNALRAKVGGFGGIDANAIAKAEAALKAMSAQFGQWLNDEIVKLDQAQADIRAKGYTPETAEALYFRAHDLKGLGATYQYPLVTRIAGSLCRLMDDTDKRMQAPLAILDAHVDAIRAVVRDEIQTDEHPVGRDLAETLEARVAEHLA
;
A
#
# COMPACT_ATOMS: atom_id res chain seq x y z
N MET A 1 -35.54 -68.00 -0.75
CA MET A 1 -34.81 -67.43 -1.89
C MET A 1 -34.65 -65.95 -1.62
N SER A 2 -33.48 -65.51 -1.14
CA SER A 2 -33.24 -64.11 -0.76
C SER A 2 -32.37 -63.46 -1.83
N ASN A 3 -32.90 -62.42 -2.47
CA ASN A 3 -32.23 -61.70 -3.56
C ASN A 3 -31.04 -60.88 -2.99
N PRO A 4 -29.84 -60.90 -3.59
CA PRO A 4 -28.71 -60.15 -3.06
C PRO A 4 -28.93 -58.63 -3.20
N PRO A 5 -28.35 -57.82 -2.31
CA PRO A 5 -28.53 -56.37 -2.33
C PRO A 5 -27.86 -55.76 -3.58
N GLN A 6 -28.64 -55.03 -4.38
CA GLN A 6 -28.12 -54.26 -5.50
C GLN A 6 -27.59 -52.91 -5.00
N ILE A 7 -26.29 -52.68 -5.15
CA ILE A 7 -25.62 -51.43 -4.81
C ILE A 7 -25.66 -50.51 -6.03
N ILE A 8 -26.54 -49.50 -5.99
CA ILE A 8 -26.60 -48.45 -7.01
C ILE A 8 -25.56 -47.38 -6.64
N ARG A 9 -24.51 -47.25 -7.46
CA ARG A 9 -23.53 -46.15 -7.33
C ARG A 9 -24.00 -44.98 -8.20
N PRO A 10 -24.48 -43.88 -7.62
CA PRO A 10 -24.90 -42.73 -8.41
C PRO A 10 -23.70 -42.14 -9.17
N PRO A 11 -23.87 -41.73 -10.44
CA PRO A 11 -22.79 -41.15 -11.23
C PRO A 11 -22.31 -39.85 -10.59
N ASN A 12 -20.99 -39.72 -10.44
CA ASN A 12 -20.35 -38.61 -9.73
C ASN A 12 -20.36 -37.32 -10.60
N ALA A 13 -21.53 -36.68 -10.68
CA ALA A 13 -21.78 -35.48 -11.49
C ALA A 13 -20.92 -34.27 -11.10
N LEU A 14 -20.33 -34.28 -9.91
CA LEU A 14 -19.41 -33.24 -9.45
C LEU A 14 -18.11 -33.23 -10.28
N ARG A 15 -17.56 -34.39 -10.64
CA ARG A 15 -16.34 -34.46 -11.49
C ARG A 15 -16.55 -33.89 -12.89
N ALA A 16 -17.78 -33.93 -13.41
CA ALA A 16 -18.10 -33.35 -14.72
C ALA A 16 -18.18 -31.81 -14.68
N LYS A 17 -18.56 -31.23 -13.54
CA LYS A 17 -18.65 -29.77 -13.37
C LYS A 17 -17.34 -29.09 -12.96
N VAL A 18 -16.42 -29.83 -12.33
CA VAL A 18 -15.15 -29.27 -11.82
C VAL A 18 -14.09 -29.16 -12.91
N GLY A 19 -14.32 -29.72 -14.11
CA GLY A 19 -13.32 -29.79 -15.16
C GLY A 19 -12.17 -30.73 -14.77
N GLY A 20 -11.65 -31.49 -15.74
CA GLY A 20 -10.47 -32.29 -15.50
C GLY A 20 -9.30 -31.40 -15.09
N PHE A 21 -8.58 -31.78 -14.04
CA PHE A 21 -7.35 -31.16 -13.59
C PHE A 21 -6.24 -31.38 -14.63
N GLY A 22 -6.33 -30.70 -15.77
CA GLY A 22 -5.21 -30.45 -16.66
C GLY A 22 -4.41 -29.31 -16.06
N GLY A 23 -3.11 -29.51 -15.87
CA GLY A 23 -2.22 -28.54 -15.23
C GLY A 23 -2.40 -27.13 -15.80
N ILE A 24 -2.16 -26.12 -14.96
CA ILE A 24 -2.24 -24.71 -15.32
C ILE A 24 -1.43 -24.51 -16.61
N ASP A 25 -2.09 -24.05 -17.68
CA ASP A 25 -1.45 -23.85 -18.99
C ASP A 25 -0.33 -22.82 -18.84
N ALA A 26 0.92 -23.25 -19.04
CA ALA A 26 2.10 -22.40 -18.93
C ALA A 26 2.01 -21.18 -19.86
N ASN A 27 1.33 -21.28 -21.01
CA ASN A 27 1.10 -20.15 -21.88
C ASN A 27 0.09 -19.16 -21.28
N ALA A 28 -0.92 -19.65 -20.56
CA ALA A 28 -1.86 -18.78 -19.84
C ALA A 28 -1.17 -18.07 -18.65
N ILE A 29 -0.28 -18.75 -17.93
CA ILE A 29 0.57 -18.15 -16.89
C ILE A 29 1.46 -17.06 -17.50
N ALA A 30 2.21 -17.39 -18.55
CA ALA A 30 3.11 -16.44 -19.21
C ALA A 30 2.37 -15.21 -19.74
N LYS A 31 1.16 -15.40 -20.29
CA LYS A 31 0.30 -14.29 -20.73
C LYS A 31 -0.18 -13.43 -19.56
N ALA A 32 -0.52 -14.03 -18.43
CA ALA A 32 -0.91 -13.31 -17.22
C ALA A 32 0.27 -12.52 -16.61
N GLU A 33 1.46 -13.12 -16.52
CA GLU A 33 2.68 -12.45 -16.05
C GLU A 33 3.08 -11.30 -16.96
N ALA A 34 2.99 -11.47 -18.29
CA ALA A 34 3.27 -10.42 -19.25
C ALA A 34 2.28 -9.24 -19.13
N ALA A 35 0.99 -9.52 -18.90
CA ALA A 35 -0.02 -8.49 -18.66
C ALA A 35 0.24 -7.73 -17.34
N LEU A 36 0.59 -8.44 -16.26
CA LEU A 36 0.99 -7.84 -14.99
C LEU A 36 2.22 -6.95 -15.14
N LYS A 37 3.24 -7.42 -15.88
CA LYS A 37 4.46 -6.66 -16.16
C LYS A 37 4.20 -5.42 -17.03
N ALA A 38 3.30 -5.52 -18.01
CA ALA A 38 2.88 -4.37 -18.81
C ALA A 38 2.19 -3.30 -17.95
N MET A 39 1.39 -3.73 -16.95
CA MET A 39 0.75 -2.82 -16.00
C MET A 39 1.77 -2.17 -15.04
N SER A 40 2.77 -2.94 -14.59
CA SER A 40 3.81 -2.43 -13.68
C SER A 40 4.71 -1.37 -14.31
N ALA A 41 4.83 -1.34 -15.64
CA ALA A 41 5.59 -0.32 -16.35
C ALA A 41 5.06 1.11 -16.09
N GLN A 42 3.80 1.26 -15.71
CA GLN A 42 3.18 2.56 -15.41
C GLN A 42 3.24 2.94 -13.93
N PHE A 43 3.52 1.98 -13.04
CA PHE A 43 3.47 2.20 -11.59
C PHE A 43 4.45 3.27 -11.13
N GLY A 44 5.66 3.32 -11.72
CA GLY A 44 6.65 4.34 -11.39
C GLY A 44 6.16 5.75 -11.70
N GLN A 45 5.51 5.96 -12.85
CA GLN A 45 4.94 7.27 -13.18
C GLN A 45 3.80 7.63 -12.24
N TRP A 46 2.87 6.69 -11.98
CA TRP A 46 1.74 6.96 -11.08
C TRP A 46 2.19 7.25 -9.64
N LEU A 47 3.17 6.51 -9.13
CA LEU A 47 3.75 6.82 -7.82
C LEU A 47 4.38 8.21 -7.81
N ASN A 48 5.16 8.58 -8.83
CA ASN A 48 5.72 9.92 -8.93
C ASN A 48 4.63 11.01 -8.97
N ASP A 49 3.53 10.79 -9.69
CA ASP A 49 2.39 11.71 -9.71
C ASP A 49 1.78 11.86 -8.31
N GLU A 50 1.68 10.78 -7.53
CA GLU A 50 1.25 10.85 -6.13
C GLU A 50 2.23 11.58 -5.22
N ILE A 51 3.56 11.41 -5.42
CA ILE A 51 4.58 12.15 -4.67
C ILE A 51 4.49 13.65 -4.97
N VAL A 52 4.29 14.04 -6.22
CA VAL A 52 4.10 15.47 -6.59
C VAL A 52 2.90 16.07 -5.88
N LYS A 53 1.79 15.32 -5.78
CA LYS A 53 0.60 15.80 -5.05
C LYS A 53 0.85 15.89 -3.54
N LEU A 54 1.61 14.96 -2.96
CA LEU A 54 2.01 15.00 -1.55
C LEU A 54 2.90 16.21 -1.26
N ASP A 55 3.91 16.46 -2.10
CA ASP A 55 4.81 17.62 -2.00
C ASP A 55 4.03 18.94 -2.11
N GLN A 56 3.05 19.01 -3.02
CA GLN A 56 2.20 20.19 -3.13
C GLN A 56 1.36 20.43 -1.87
N ALA A 57 0.85 19.38 -1.23
CA ALA A 57 0.12 19.52 0.04
C ALA A 57 1.02 20.05 1.17
N GLN A 58 2.28 19.59 1.23
CA GLN A 58 3.28 20.12 2.17
C GLN A 58 3.61 21.59 1.86
N ALA A 59 3.81 21.94 0.59
CA ALA A 59 4.06 23.30 0.16
C ALA A 59 2.90 24.24 0.51
N ASP A 60 1.66 23.77 0.37
CA ASP A 60 0.46 24.50 0.76
C ASP A 60 0.41 24.78 2.26
N ILE A 61 0.78 23.81 3.12
CA ILE A 61 0.91 24.04 4.56
C ILE A 61 1.95 25.13 4.85
N ARG A 62 3.10 25.10 4.16
CA ARG A 62 4.17 26.10 4.34
C ARG A 62 3.74 27.50 3.89
N ALA A 63 2.96 27.58 2.81
CA ALA A 63 2.54 28.86 2.23
C ALA A 63 1.30 29.46 2.90
N LYS A 64 0.33 28.63 3.28
CA LYS A 64 -1.00 29.04 3.77
C LYS A 64 -1.17 28.83 5.28
N GLY A 65 -0.23 28.14 5.91
CA GLY A 65 -0.27 27.75 7.32
C GLY A 65 -0.85 26.35 7.54
N TYR A 66 -0.63 25.84 8.75
CA TYR A 66 -1.22 24.58 9.19
C TYR A 66 -2.65 24.84 9.68
N THR A 67 -3.61 24.63 8.80
CA THR A 67 -5.05 24.85 9.03
C THR A 67 -5.81 23.53 8.85
N PRO A 68 -7.06 23.42 9.29
CA PRO A 68 -7.86 22.21 9.08
C PRO A 68 -7.90 21.78 7.60
N GLU A 69 -8.02 22.74 6.68
CA GLU A 69 -8.10 22.47 5.25
C GLU A 69 -6.77 21.95 4.68
N THR A 70 -5.64 22.56 5.04
CA THR A 70 -4.32 22.11 4.56
C THR A 70 -3.90 20.78 5.23
N ALA A 71 -4.28 20.58 6.48
CA ALA A 71 -4.08 19.32 7.20
C ALA A 71 -4.91 18.18 6.61
N GLU A 72 -6.18 18.42 6.27
CA GLU A 72 -7.04 17.43 5.61
C GLU A 72 -6.50 17.06 4.22
N ALA A 73 -6.06 18.04 3.44
CA ALA A 73 -5.46 17.79 2.13
C ALA A 73 -4.21 16.90 2.23
N LEU A 74 -3.32 17.16 3.19
CA LEU A 74 -2.14 16.33 3.41
C LEU A 74 -2.52 14.92 3.91
N TYR A 75 -3.46 14.80 4.85
CA TYR A 75 -3.94 13.51 5.33
C TYR A 75 -4.50 12.65 4.20
N PHE A 76 -5.28 13.25 3.30
CA PHE A 76 -5.84 12.55 2.14
C PHE A 76 -4.75 11.97 1.24
N ARG A 77 -3.69 12.75 0.95
CA ARG A 77 -2.54 12.29 0.16
C ARG A 77 -1.76 11.17 0.85
N ALA A 78 -1.55 11.28 2.16
CA ALA A 78 -0.93 10.22 2.94
C ALA A 78 -1.79 8.94 2.92
N HIS A 79 -3.11 9.06 3.00
CA HIS A 79 -4.04 7.93 2.96
C HIS A 79 -4.02 7.19 1.61
N ASP A 80 -4.01 7.94 0.50
CA ASP A 80 -3.86 7.37 -0.84
C ASP A 80 -2.56 6.54 -0.92
N LEU A 81 -1.43 7.11 -0.50
CA LEU A 81 -0.13 6.43 -0.53
C LEU A 81 -0.04 5.23 0.42
N LYS A 82 -0.68 5.29 1.58
CA LYS A 82 -0.84 4.14 2.48
C LYS A 82 -1.49 2.97 1.73
N GLY A 83 -2.57 3.23 0.99
CA GLY A 83 -3.31 2.20 0.23
C GLY A 83 -2.61 1.75 -1.05
N LEU A 84 -1.84 2.62 -1.69
CA LEU A 84 -1.29 2.38 -3.03
C LEU A 84 0.20 2.01 -3.05
N GLY A 85 0.98 2.32 -2.02
CA GLY A 85 2.43 2.09 -2.00
C GLY A 85 2.81 0.66 -2.35
N ALA A 86 2.23 -0.33 -1.68
CA ALA A 86 2.45 -1.75 -1.99
C ALA A 86 1.99 -2.15 -3.41
N THR A 87 0.89 -1.58 -3.90
CA THR A 87 0.41 -1.78 -5.29
C THR A 87 1.44 -1.29 -6.30
N TYR A 88 2.14 -0.19 -5.99
CA TYR A 88 3.22 0.36 -6.80
C TYR A 88 4.59 -0.28 -6.54
N GLN A 89 4.65 -1.37 -5.77
CA GLN A 89 5.88 -2.09 -5.41
C GLN A 89 6.80 -1.31 -4.43
N TYR A 90 6.24 -0.40 -3.65
CA TYR A 90 6.91 0.34 -2.57
C TYR A 90 6.20 0.09 -1.22
N PRO A 91 6.27 -1.12 -0.65
CA PRO A 91 5.67 -1.39 0.67
C PRO A 91 6.23 -0.49 1.78
N LEU A 92 7.47 -0.01 1.67
CA LEU A 92 8.04 0.95 2.63
C LEU A 92 7.29 2.30 2.59
N VAL A 93 6.85 2.76 1.42
CA VAL A 93 6.00 3.95 1.30
C VAL A 93 4.67 3.72 2.00
N THR A 94 4.04 2.55 1.84
CA THR A 94 2.82 2.18 2.59
C THR A 94 3.04 2.27 4.10
N ARG A 95 4.17 1.79 4.61
CA ARG A 95 4.51 1.83 6.04
C ARG A 95 4.67 3.27 6.54
N ILE A 96 5.50 4.07 5.87
CA ILE A 96 5.78 5.45 6.29
C ILE A 96 4.51 6.31 6.19
N ALA A 97 3.75 6.21 5.09
CA ALA A 97 2.47 6.91 4.94
C ALA A 97 1.44 6.45 5.97
N GLY A 98 1.44 5.16 6.34
CA GLY A 98 0.63 4.64 7.45
C GLY A 98 0.97 5.27 8.80
N SER A 99 2.26 5.49 9.09
CA SER A 99 2.71 6.24 10.28
C SER A 99 2.22 7.68 10.25
N LEU A 100 2.33 8.35 9.10
CA LEU A 100 1.82 9.72 8.92
C LEU A 100 0.30 9.81 9.11
N CYS A 101 -0.46 8.84 8.58
CA CYS A 101 -1.89 8.76 8.83
C CYS A 101 -2.20 8.61 10.32
N ARG A 102 -1.46 7.78 11.07
CA ARG A 102 -1.66 7.62 12.52
C ARG A 102 -1.44 8.93 13.29
N LEU A 103 -0.44 9.72 12.90
CA LEU A 103 -0.18 11.05 13.49
C LEU A 103 -1.38 11.99 13.32
N MET A 104 -2.12 11.84 12.22
CA MET A 104 -3.17 12.77 11.79
C MET A 104 -4.58 12.18 11.90
N ASP A 105 -4.76 10.96 12.40
CA ASP A 105 -6.01 10.20 12.24
C ASP A 105 -7.18 10.82 13.01
N ASP A 106 -6.89 11.30 14.22
CA ASP A 106 -7.84 11.99 15.09
C ASP A 106 -7.90 13.47 14.70
N THR A 107 -9.09 13.97 14.34
CA THR A 107 -9.29 15.35 13.87
C THR A 107 -8.94 16.40 14.93
N ASP A 108 -9.18 16.13 16.22
CA ASP A 108 -8.90 17.06 17.32
C ASP A 108 -7.39 17.12 17.61
N LYS A 109 -6.70 15.98 17.48
CA LYS A 109 -5.24 15.90 17.66
C LYS A 109 -4.46 16.28 16.41
N ARG A 110 -5.04 16.15 15.21
CA ARG A 110 -4.40 16.47 13.93
C ARG A 110 -3.81 17.88 13.97
N MET A 111 -4.58 18.86 14.43
CA MET A 111 -4.10 20.25 14.51
C MET A 111 -2.99 20.50 15.53
N GLN A 112 -2.67 19.51 16.38
CA GLN A 112 -1.60 19.56 17.37
C GLN A 112 -0.34 18.81 16.89
N ALA A 113 -0.42 18.14 15.73
CA ALA A 113 0.71 17.41 15.16
C ALA A 113 1.90 18.35 14.89
N PRO A 114 3.13 18.01 15.34
CA PRO A 114 4.29 18.86 15.13
C PRO A 114 4.64 18.91 13.64
N LEU A 115 4.74 20.12 13.07
CA LEU A 115 5.12 20.33 11.66
C LEU A 115 6.44 19.64 11.29
N ALA A 116 7.40 19.58 12.22
CA ALA A 116 8.67 18.89 11.98
C ALA A 116 8.49 17.38 11.76
N ILE A 117 7.52 16.74 12.42
CA ILE A 117 7.24 15.31 12.23
C ILE A 117 6.50 15.10 10.91
N LEU A 118 5.53 15.98 10.56
CA LEU A 118 4.85 15.96 9.27
C LEU A 118 5.84 16.08 8.11
N ASP A 119 6.73 17.08 8.17
CA ASP A 119 7.73 17.32 7.15
C ASP A 119 8.70 16.16 7.01
N ALA A 120 9.15 15.58 8.12
CA ALA A 120 10.03 14.42 8.10
C ALA A 120 9.39 13.21 7.41
N HIS A 121 8.09 12.97 7.56
CA HIS A 121 7.41 11.86 6.87
C HIS A 121 7.31 12.11 5.36
N VAL A 122 6.93 13.32 4.94
CA VAL A 122 6.85 13.66 3.51
C VAL A 122 8.22 13.57 2.86
N ASP A 123 9.25 14.11 3.51
CA ASP A 123 10.63 14.07 3.03
C ASP A 123 11.18 12.64 2.96
N ALA A 124 10.82 11.79 3.93
CA ALA A 124 11.17 10.38 3.93
C ALA A 124 10.52 9.63 2.77
N ILE A 125 9.22 9.79 2.54
CA ILE A 125 8.51 9.17 1.41
C ILE A 125 9.18 9.57 0.09
N ARG A 126 9.45 10.85 -0.11
CA ARG A 126 10.13 11.36 -1.30
C ARG A 126 11.54 10.78 -1.46
N ALA A 127 12.29 10.67 -0.36
CA ALA A 127 13.64 10.12 -0.38
C ALA A 127 13.65 8.63 -0.76
N VAL A 128 12.77 7.81 -0.17
CA VAL A 128 12.74 6.37 -0.48
C VAL A 128 12.29 6.09 -1.91
N VAL A 129 11.39 6.92 -2.47
CA VAL A 129 11.00 6.80 -3.89
C VAL A 129 12.14 7.23 -4.82
N ARG A 130 12.79 8.37 -4.54
CA ARG A 130 13.92 8.86 -5.33
C ARG A 130 15.09 7.88 -5.35
N ASP A 131 15.39 7.29 -4.19
CA ASP A 131 16.54 6.39 -4.01
C ASP A 131 16.17 4.92 -4.27
N GLU A 132 14.96 4.66 -4.80
CA GLU A 132 14.43 3.33 -5.13
C GLU A 132 14.47 2.32 -3.96
N ILE A 133 14.32 2.82 -2.73
CA ILE A 133 14.27 2.03 -1.50
C ILE A 133 12.84 1.52 -1.30
N GLN A 134 12.53 0.38 -1.88
CA GLN A 134 11.16 -0.15 -1.94
C GLN A 134 10.68 -0.76 -0.62
N THR A 135 11.56 -1.41 0.12
CA THR A 135 11.20 -2.32 1.21
C THR A 135 12.06 -2.09 2.46
N ASP A 136 11.66 -2.68 3.60
CA ASP A 136 12.38 -2.57 4.87
C ASP A 136 13.51 -3.60 5.07
N GLU A 137 13.75 -4.47 4.08
CA GLU A 137 15.01 -5.22 3.99
C GLU A 137 16.20 -4.27 3.76
N HIS A 138 15.96 -3.06 3.22
CA HIS A 138 16.99 -2.03 3.16
C HIS A 138 17.20 -1.39 4.55
N PRO A 139 18.39 -1.53 5.16
CA PRO A 139 18.61 -1.13 6.56
C PRO A 139 18.31 0.35 6.81
N VAL A 140 18.72 1.24 5.89
CA VAL A 140 18.43 2.69 6.00
C VAL A 140 16.93 2.98 5.94
N GLY A 141 16.17 2.27 5.10
CA GLY A 141 14.74 2.48 4.96
C GLY A 141 13.98 2.01 6.20
N ARG A 142 14.41 0.87 6.76
CA ARG A 142 13.88 0.33 8.01
C ARG A 142 14.14 1.26 9.20
N ASP A 143 15.39 1.68 9.40
CA ASP A 143 15.76 2.58 10.50
C ASP A 143 15.03 3.92 10.39
N LEU A 144 14.85 4.44 9.17
CA LEU A 144 14.06 5.65 8.90
C LEU A 144 12.59 5.48 9.30
N ALA A 145 11.94 4.40 8.86
CA ALA A 145 10.54 4.13 9.20
C ALA A 145 10.37 3.93 10.72
N GLU A 146 11.23 3.15 11.36
CA GLU A 146 11.20 2.91 12.81
C GLU A 146 11.38 4.22 13.59
N THR A 147 12.29 5.09 13.16
CA THR A 147 12.53 6.40 13.79
C THR A 147 11.29 7.29 13.70
N LEU A 148 10.68 7.39 12.51
CA LEU A 148 9.47 8.18 12.32
C LEU A 148 8.30 7.66 13.16
N GLU A 149 8.12 6.34 13.18
CA GLU A 149 7.09 5.68 13.98
C GLU A 149 7.28 5.92 15.49
N ALA A 150 8.51 5.87 15.98
CA ALA A 150 8.83 6.17 17.37
C ALA A 150 8.47 7.62 17.72
N ARG A 151 8.79 8.59 16.86
CA ARG A 151 8.44 10.01 17.06
C ARG A 151 6.93 10.25 17.06
N VAL A 152 6.18 9.51 16.23
CA VAL A 152 4.71 9.54 16.27
C VAL A 152 4.19 8.95 17.58
N ALA A 153 4.74 7.81 18.02
CA ALA A 153 4.33 7.19 19.29
C ALA A 153 4.60 8.10 20.50
N GLU A 154 5.75 8.76 20.55
CA GLU A 154 6.10 9.75 21.59
C GLU A 154 5.13 10.93 21.61
N HIS A 155 4.68 11.42 20.46
CA HIS A 155 3.74 12.54 20.39
C HIS A 155 2.31 12.14 20.81
N LEU A 156 1.91 10.90 20.58
CA LEU A 156 0.56 10.41 20.88
C LEU A 156 0.38 9.88 22.31
N ALA A 157 1.49 9.71 23.06
CA ALA A 157 1.51 9.27 24.45
C ALA A 157 1.04 10.36 25.42
#